data_AF-A0AAD5Q4C8-F1
#
_entry.id   AF-A0AAD5Q4C8-F1
#
_cell.length_a   1.000
_cell.length_b   1.000
_cell.length_c   1.000
_cell.angle_alpha   90.00
_cell.angle_beta   90.00
_cell.angle_gamma   90.00
#
_symmetry.space_group_name_H-M   'P 1'
#
loop_
_entity.id
_entity.type
_entity.pdbx_description
1 polymer ?
#
loop_
_entity_poly.entity_id
_entity_poly.type
_entity_poly.pdbx_seq_one_letter_code
_entity_poly.pdbx_strand_id
1 'polypeptide(L)'
;MPWCASSRSASPRRCVLSGFFFNGYDYGGDYSFTLSFPQLMLILAIGVVPVIPITWFFIPEERVPGVNFKQYMIEFYDLLKTQAMYQVVAYKFFSNVSRT
;
A
#
# COMPACT_ATOMS: atom_id res chain seq x y z
N MET A 1 22.32 6.32 13.30
CA MET A 1 22.68 5.32 12.27
C MET A 1 22.68 3.95 12.93
N PRO A 2 21.62 3.14 12.74
CA PRO A 2 21.80 1.83 12.11
C PRO A 2 20.49 1.31 11.46
N TRP A 3 20.14 1.79 10.27
CA TRP A 3 18.98 1.25 9.52
C TRP A 3 19.27 1.14 8.01
N CYS A 4 20.55 0.98 7.64
CA CYS A 4 20.97 0.91 6.24
C CYS A 4 21.87 -0.29 5.93
N ALA A 5 21.68 -1.42 6.62
CA ALA A 5 22.51 -2.61 6.42
C ALA A 5 21.75 -3.91 6.10
N SER A 6 20.43 -3.88 5.82
CA SER A 6 19.71 -5.15 5.54
C SER A 6 18.52 -5.03 4.59
N SER A 7 18.67 -4.41 3.42
CA SER A 7 17.91 -4.87 2.25
C SER A 7 18.57 -4.44 0.94
N ARG A 8 19.20 -5.40 0.28
CA ARG A 8 19.62 -5.36 -1.11
C ARG A 8 18.37 -5.40 -2.01
N SER A 9 17.60 -4.31 -2.10
CA SER A 9 16.63 -4.00 -3.19
C SER A 9 15.79 -2.76 -2.83
N ALA A 10 16.43 -1.64 -2.46
CA ALA A 10 15.75 -0.35 -2.46
C ALA A 10 16.28 0.43 -3.66
N SER A 11 15.43 0.56 -4.69
CA SER A 11 15.73 1.42 -5.84
C SER A 11 16.21 2.79 -5.37
N PRO A 12 17.38 3.29 -5.83
CA PRO A 12 17.98 4.54 -5.33
C PRO A 12 17.06 5.77 -5.48
N ARG A 13 16.06 5.69 -6.37
CA ARG A 13 15.06 6.74 -6.60
C ARG A 13 14.24 7.10 -5.35
N ARG A 14 14.02 6.16 -4.43
CA ARG A 14 13.17 6.40 -3.25
C ARG A 14 13.87 7.20 -2.14
N CYS A 15 15.19 7.07 -2.02
CA CYS A 15 15.97 7.75 -0.99
C CYS A 15 16.24 9.22 -1.32
N VAL A 16 16.30 9.58 -2.61
CA VAL A 16 16.54 10.97 -3.05
C VAL A 16 15.37 11.86 -2.65
N LEU A 17 14.14 11.36 -2.78
CA LEU A 17 12.94 12.12 -2.41
C LEU A 17 12.90 12.37 -0.90
N SER A 18 13.05 11.33 -0.07
CA SER A 18 13.09 11.49 1.38
C SER A 18 14.29 12.31 1.87
N GLY A 19 15.44 12.20 1.19
CA GLY A 19 16.64 12.97 1.49
C GLY A 19 16.50 14.45 1.13
N PHE A 20 15.79 14.80 0.06
CA PHE A 20 15.54 16.18 -0.34
C PHE A 20 14.46 16.86 0.51
N PHE A 21 13.41 16.14 0.93
CA PHE A 21 12.32 16.70 1.75
C PHE A 21 12.62 16.78 3.26
N PHE A 22 13.51 15.94 3.80
CA PHE A 22 13.87 15.92 5.23
C PHE A 22 15.29 16.45 5.55
N ASN A 23 15.99 17.09 4.60
CA ASN A 23 17.30 17.73 4.84
C ASN A 23 17.20 19.25 4.97
N GLY A 24 16.33 19.69 5.87
CA GLY A 24 16.15 21.09 6.20
C GLY A 24 17.11 21.60 7.28
N TYR A 25 17.12 22.91 7.54
CA TYR A 25 18.02 23.56 8.51
C TYR A 25 17.95 22.95 9.92
N ASP A 26 16.75 22.54 10.37
CA ASP A 26 16.52 21.85 11.67
C ASP A 26 17.18 20.48 11.78
N TYR A 27 17.61 19.90 10.65
CA TYR A 27 18.29 18.60 10.57
C TYR A 27 19.73 18.72 10.01
N GLY A 28 20.30 19.93 9.96
CA GLY A 28 21.69 20.17 9.59
C GLY A 28 21.99 20.24 8.08
N GLY A 29 21.00 20.62 7.26
CA GLY A 29 21.16 20.84 5.80
C GLY A 29 21.07 22.30 5.38
N ASP A 30 21.56 22.61 4.17
CA ASP A 30 21.69 23.98 3.61
C ASP A 30 20.47 24.47 2.79
N TYR A 31 19.35 23.73 2.78
CA TYR A 31 18.18 24.07 1.96
C TYR A 31 17.08 24.77 2.76
N SER A 32 16.48 25.81 2.15
CA SER A 32 15.47 26.68 2.77
C SER A 32 14.04 26.10 2.84
N PHE A 33 13.83 24.84 2.44
CA PHE A 33 12.52 24.18 2.44
C PHE A 33 12.55 22.90 3.31
N THR A 34 12.52 23.08 4.63
CA THR A 34 12.21 21.99 5.57
C THR A 34 10.71 21.73 5.53
N LEU A 35 10.26 20.56 5.06
CA LEU A 35 8.85 20.20 5.12
C LEU A 35 8.58 19.47 6.44
N SER A 36 7.92 20.13 7.38
CA SER A 36 7.53 19.54 8.67
C SER A 36 6.67 18.30 8.46
N PHE A 37 6.76 17.31 9.36
CA PHE A 37 6.00 16.06 9.27
C PHE A 37 4.50 16.24 8.95
N PRO A 38 3.77 17.23 9.54
CA PRO A 38 2.39 17.51 9.18
C PRO A 38 2.19 18.07 7.76
N GLN A 39 3.16 18.82 7.22
CA GLN A 39 3.09 19.35 5.85
C GLN A 39 3.19 18.23 4.82
N LEU A 40 4.00 17.20 5.09
CA LEU A 40 4.12 16.03 4.21
C LEU A 40 2.84 15.19 4.24
N MET A 41 2.26 14.99 5.43
CA MET A 41 0.96 14.34 5.59
C MET A 41 -0.14 15.10 4.83
N LEU A 42 -0.12 16.43 4.85
CA LEU A 42 -1.09 17.27 4.14
C LEU A 42 -0.95 17.16 2.61
N ILE A 43 0.27 17.12 2.06
CA ILE A 43 0.50 16.92 0.62
C ILE A 43 0.00 15.54 0.18
N LEU A 44 0.27 14.50 0.96
CA LEU A 44 -0.25 13.16 0.69
C LEU A 44 -1.78 13.13 0.76
N ALA A 45 -2.37 13.80 1.74
CA ALA A 45 -3.83 13.92 1.86
C ALA A 45 -4.43 14.62 0.63
N ILE A 46 -3.86 15.74 0.19
CA ILE A 46 -4.29 16.44 -1.03
C ILE A 46 -4.14 15.55 -2.26
N GLY A 47 -3.10 14.71 -2.34
CA GLY A 47 -2.93 13.74 -3.43
C GLY A 47 -4.01 12.66 -3.46
N VAL A 48 -4.58 12.29 -2.31
CA VAL A 48 -5.68 11.31 -2.19
C VAL A 48 -7.05 11.94 -2.46
N VAL A 49 -7.23 13.23 -2.15
CA VAL A 49 -8.50 13.95 -2.38
C VAL A 49 -9.07 13.79 -3.80
N PRO A 50 -8.32 13.91 -4.90
CA PRO A 50 -8.85 13.71 -6.25
C PRO A 50 -9.04 12.24 -6.62
N VAL A 51 -8.41 11.29 -5.92
CA VAL A 51 -8.61 9.85 -6.16
C VAL A 51 -10.05 9.46 -5.81
N ILE A 52 -10.62 10.06 -4.76
CA ILE A 52 -12.00 9.80 -4.31
C ILE A 52 -13.05 10.14 -5.38
N PRO A 53 -13.12 11.37 -5.94
CA PRO A 53 -14.08 11.68 -7.00
C PRO A 53 -13.79 10.87 -8.26
N ILE A 54 -12.53 10.55 -8.58
CA ILE A 54 -12.22 9.65 -9.70
C ILE A 54 -12.87 8.28 -9.46
N THR A 55 -12.73 7.69 -8.27
CA THR A 55 -13.40 6.42 -7.96
C THR A 55 -14.93 6.54 -7.94
N TRP A 56 -15.49 7.71 -7.61
CA TRP A 56 -16.95 7.91 -7.61
C TRP A 56 -17.53 8.09 -9.02
N PHE A 57 -16.86 8.88 -9.87
CA PHE A 57 -17.35 9.21 -11.21
C PHE A 57 -16.97 8.15 -12.25
N PHE A 58 -15.85 7.44 -12.06
CA PHE A 58 -15.29 6.55 -13.07
C PHE A 58 -15.61 5.06 -12.84
N ILE A 59 -16.24 4.70 -11.71
CA ILE A 59 -16.76 3.35 -11.49
C ILE A 59 -18.25 3.34 -11.89
N PRO A 60 -18.59 2.99 -13.14
CA PRO A 60 -19.94 2.57 -13.45
C PRO A 60 -20.16 1.23 -12.77
N GLU A 61 -20.81 1.24 -11.60
CA GLU A 61 -21.26 0.03 -10.93
C GLU A 61 -22.30 -0.65 -11.84
N GLU A 62 -21.89 -1.69 -12.58
CA GLU A 62 -22.83 -2.57 -13.26
C GLU A 62 -23.70 -3.21 -12.18
N ARG A 63 -24.97 -2.77 -12.10
CA ARG A 63 -25.92 -3.20 -11.08
C ARG A 63 -26.23 -4.69 -11.26
N VAL A 64 -25.35 -5.54 -10.74
CA VAL A 64 -25.58 -6.98 -10.69
C VAL A 64 -26.82 -7.22 -9.82
N PRO A 65 -27.81 -7.99 -10.30
CA PRO A 65 -29.00 -8.29 -9.50
C PRO A 65 -28.57 -8.95 -8.19
N GLY A 66 -29.21 -8.57 -7.08
CA GLY A 66 -28.82 -8.98 -5.73
C GLY A 66 -28.53 -10.48 -5.65
N VAL A 67 -27.25 -10.83 -5.59
CA VAL A 67 -26.81 -12.22 -5.50
C VAL A 67 -27.16 -12.72 -4.10
N ASN A 68 -27.85 -13.84 -4.02
CA ASN A 68 -28.16 -14.46 -2.75
C ASN A 68 -26.83 -14.75 -2.01
N PHE A 69 -26.65 -14.20 -0.81
CA PHE A 69 -25.41 -14.41 -0.01
C PHE A 69 -25.05 -15.89 0.12
N LYS A 70 -26.05 -16.77 0.21
CA LYS A 70 -25.87 -18.23 0.24
C LYS A 70 -25.22 -18.76 -1.04
N GLN A 71 -25.64 -18.28 -2.21
CA GLN A 71 -25.07 -18.67 -3.50
C GLN A 71 -23.60 -18.25 -3.58
N TYR A 72 -23.29 -17.03 -3.15
CA TYR A 72 -21.92 -16.51 -3.11
C TYR A 72 -21.02 -17.34 -2.17
N MET A 73 -21.52 -17.71 -0.99
CA MET A 73 -20.77 -18.55 -0.04
C MET A 73 -20.48 -19.95 -0.59
N ILE A 74 -21.38 -20.52 -1.38
CA ILE A 74 -21.19 -21.83 -2.03
C ILE A 74 -20.12 -21.72 -3.12
N GLU A 75 -20.23 -20.73 -4.01
CA GLU A 75 -19.25 -20.50 -5.08
C GLU A 75 -17.86 -20.20 -4.52
N PHE A 76 -17.77 -19.40 -3.46
CA PHE A 76 -16.53 -19.14 -2.75
C PHE A 76 -15.93 -20.43 -2.16
N TYR A 77 -16.75 -21.30 -1.57
CA TYR A 77 -16.29 -22.57 -1.02
C TYR A 77 -15.78 -23.53 -2.11
N ASP A 78 -16.42 -23.56 -3.27
CA ASP A 78 -15.96 -24.34 -4.41
C ASP A 78 -14.62 -23.81 -4.95
N LEU A 79 -14.44 -22.49 -5.01
CA LEU A 79 -13.16 -21.87 -5.37
C LEU A 79 -12.05 -22.24 -4.37
N LEU A 80 -12.35 -22.20 -3.07
CA LEU A 80 -11.42 -22.62 -2.01
C LEU A 80 -10.97 -24.08 -2.15
N LYS A 81 -11.83 -24.96 -2.66
CA LYS A 81 -11.53 -26.38 -2.85
C LYS A 81 -10.42 -26.65 -3.88
N THR A 82 -10.10 -25.66 -4.72
CA THR A 82 -9.09 -25.80 -5.77
C THR A 82 -7.70 -26.02 -5.15
N GLN A 83 -6.96 -27.01 -5.68
CA GLN A 83 -5.62 -27.37 -5.19
C GLN A 83 -4.64 -26.19 -5.17
N ALA A 84 -4.74 -25.28 -6.15
CA ALA A 84 -3.94 -24.06 -6.21
C ALA A 84 -4.19 -23.10 -5.03
N MET A 85 -5.44 -22.99 -4.54
CA MET A 85 -5.77 -22.10 -3.43
C MET A 85 -5.15 -22.59 -2.12
N TYR A 86 -5.18 -23.90 -1.86
CA TYR A 86 -4.50 -24.48 -0.69
C TYR A 86 -3.00 -24.22 -0.70
N GLN A 87 -2.34 -24.34 -1.86
CA GLN A 87 -0.91 -24.07 -1.99
C GLN A 87 -0.56 -22.61 -1.68
N VAL A 88 -1.34 -21.66 -2.21
CA VAL A 88 -1.14 -20.22 -1.96
C VAL A 88 -1.39 -19.87 -0.49
N VAL A 89 -2.47 -20.39 0.09
CA VAL A 89 -2.81 -20.17 1.50
C VAL A 89 -1.71 -20.72 2.40
N ALA A 90 -1.31 -21.98 2.20
CA ALA A 90 -0.21 -22.59 2.95
C ALA A 90 1.09 -21.79 2.80
N TYR A 91 1.48 -21.42 1.58
CA TYR A 91 2.69 -20.63 1.35
C TYR A 91 2.66 -19.27 2.04
N LYS A 92 1.52 -18.56 2.00
CA LYS A 92 1.36 -17.28 2.70
C LYS A 92 1.41 -17.45 4.22
N PHE A 93 0.78 -18.48 4.78
CA PHE A 93 0.84 -18.75 6.22
C PHE A 93 2.26 -19.10 6.68
N PHE A 94 2.92 -20.04 5.99
CA PHE A 94 4.29 -20.43 6.33
C PHE A 94 5.28 -19.27 6.14
N SER A 95 5.15 -18.48 5.08
CA SER A 95 6.01 -17.32 4.85
C SER A 95 5.80 -16.19 5.87
N ASN A 96 4.62 -16.06 6.48
CA ASN A 96 4.38 -15.04 7.49
C ASN A 96 4.83 -15.52 8.88
N VAL A 97 4.57 -16.78 9.26
CA VAL A 97 5.00 -17.32 10.56
C VAL A 97 6.51 -17.52 10.64
N SER A 98 7.20 -17.82 9.52
CA SER A 98 8.65 -17.99 9.51
C SER A 98 9.43 -16.67 9.51
N ARG A 99 8.75 -15.52 9.33
CA ARG A 99 9.36 -14.18 9.23
C ARG A 99 9.11 -13.32 10.49
N THR A 100 8.31 -13.83 11.43
CA THR A 100 8.13 -13.24 12.78
C THR A 100 9.03 -14.00 13.75
#